data_AF-A0A1V1TD72-F1
#
_entry.id   AF-A0A1V1TD72-F1
#
_cell.length_a   1.000
_cell.length_b   1.000
_cell.length_c   1.000
_cell.angle_alpha   90.00
_cell.angle_beta   90.00
_cell.angle_gamma   90.00
#
_symmetry.space_group_name_H-M   'P 1'
#
loop_
_entity.id
_entity.type
_entity.pdbx_description
1 polymer ?
#
loop_
_entity_poly.entity_id
_entity_poly.type
_entity_poly.pdbx_seq_one_letter_code
_entity_poly.pdbx_strand_id
1 'polypeptide(L)'
;MFVFPYLEKGLLHVDTAALSSVAKKAIIRDALTGLADLHDEHIIHTDIKPTNIMMDSFKQQNGDLEWRNVQITDLEAAVILPPKAKGLTDRLSGNHFWRSPEAWARGIQNTPSDIYSFAVVAIFAWTGNMVFFSDKANRASPEEQAKLILSRHLSFFASDEEDFEGFIAYHGGEDNPFIERIKELCKTFTEEKPRLPFGRWQQVDPQFRDLICKMTCMDPFRRITARKALQHPWFAAE
;
A
#
# COMPACT_ATOMS: atom_id res chain seq x y z
N MET A 1 11.65 -12.22 -25.60
CA MET A 1 10.19 -12.48 -25.46
C MET A 1 10.01 -13.35 -24.24
N PHE A 2 9.32 -12.86 -23.21
CA PHE A 2 8.95 -13.67 -22.06
C PHE A 2 7.52 -14.19 -22.29
N VAL A 3 7.25 -15.43 -21.88
CA VAL A 3 5.94 -16.08 -22.02
C VAL A 3 5.52 -16.57 -20.63
N PHE A 4 4.33 -16.17 -20.21
CA PHE A 4 3.79 -16.48 -18.89
C PHE A 4 2.42 -17.17 -19.04
N PRO A 5 1.98 -17.98 -18.06
CA PRO A 5 0.60 -18.41 -17.98
C PRO A 5 -0.36 -17.21 -18.02
N TYR A 6 -1.47 -17.36 -18.75
CA TYR A 6 -2.51 -16.35 -18.80
C TYR A 6 -3.29 -16.32 -17.49
N LEU A 7 -3.54 -15.12 -16.97
CA LEU A 7 -4.45 -14.85 -15.85
C LEU A 7 -5.55 -13.92 -16.33
N GLU A 8 -6.79 -14.22 -15.95
CA GLU A 8 -7.97 -13.58 -16.56
C GLU A 8 -8.14 -12.10 -16.18
N LYS A 9 -7.96 -11.75 -14.91
CA LYS A 9 -8.32 -10.42 -14.39
C LYS A 9 -7.28 -9.84 -13.43
N GLY A 10 -7.07 -8.54 -13.54
CA GLY A 10 -6.40 -7.75 -12.52
C GLY A 10 -7.40 -7.28 -11.45
N LEU A 11 -6.97 -7.19 -10.20
CA LEU A 11 -7.79 -6.81 -9.05
C LEU A 11 -8.53 -5.48 -9.23
N LEU A 12 -7.98 -4.53 -10.00
CA LEU A 12 -8.66 -3.25 -10.29
C LEU A 12 -10.01 -3.44 -11.00
N HIS A 13 -10.16 -4.52 -11.78
CA HIS A 13 -11.34 -4.82 -12.57
C HIS A 13 -12.29 -5.80 -11.88
N VAL A 14 -12.00 -6.16 -10.63
CA VAL A 14 -12.85 -7.01 -9.82
C VAL A 14 -13.89 -6.15 -9.11
N ASP A 15 -15.16 -6.55 -9.20
CA ASP A 15 -16.20 -5.94 -8.37
C ASP A 15 -16.03 -6.41 -6.93
N THR A 16 -15.26 -5.65 -6.16
CA THR A 16 -15.00 -5.93 -4.75
C THR A 16 -16.27 -5.87 -3.90
N ALA A 17 -17.35 -5.21 -4.33
CA ALA A 17 -18.59 -5.18 -3.56
C ALA A 17 -19.34 -6.52 -3.65
N ALA A 18 -19.18 -7.24 -4.77
CA ALA A 18 -19.78 -8.56 -4.99
C ALA A 18 -19.03 -9.71 -4.29
N LEU A 19 -17.84 -9.46 -3.73
CA LEU A 19 -17.05 -10.50 -3.08
C LEU A 19 -17.44 -10.71 -1.61
N SER A 20 -17.47 -11.99 -1.19
CA SER A 20 -17.54 -12.35 0.22
C SER A 20 -16.29 -11.88 0.97
N SER A 21 -16.40 -11.68 2.29
CA SER A 21 -15.24 -11.37 3.15
C SER A 21 -14.16 -12.44 3.07
N VAL A 22 -14.56 -13.72 2.98
CA VAL A 22 -13.65 -14.86 2.82
C VAL A 22 -12.84 -14.74 1.53
N ALA A 23 -13.49 -14.45 0.40
CA ALA A 23 -12.82 -14.28 -0.88
C ALA A 23 -11.86 -13.08 -0.88
N LYS A 24 -12.26 -11.93 -0.31
CA LYS A 24 -11.39 -10.75 -0.18
C LYS A 24 -10.15 -11.06 0.66
N LYS A 25 -10.34 -11.74 1.80
CA LYS A 25 -9.26 -12.15 2.70
C LYS A 25 -8.29 -13.10 2.01
N ALA A 26 -8.79 -14.08 1.26
CA ALA A 26 -7.98 -14.99 0.46
C ALA A 26 -7.15 -14.25 -0.60
N ILE A 27 -7.75 -13.34 -1.38
CA ILE A 27 -7.02 -12.52 -2.37
C ILE A 27 -5.90 -11.73 -1.71
N ILE A 28 -6.17 -11.06 -0.60
CA ILE A 28 -5.17 -10.26 0.12
C ILE A 28 -4.06 -11.16 0.66
N ARG A 29 -4.40 -12.31 1.25
CA ARG A 29 -3.42 -13.27 1.79
C ARG A 29 -2.51 -13.83 0.71
N ASP A 30 -3.09 -14.28 -0.39
CA ASP A 30 -2.36 -14.98 -1.44
C ASP A 30 -1.44 -14.00 -2.20
N ALA A 31 -1.91 -12.78 -2.45
CA ALA A 31 -1.05 -11.72 -3.01
C ALA A 31 0.08 -11.32 -2.03
N LEU A 32 -0.21 -11.17 -0.74
CA LEU A 32 0.81 -10.86 0.28
C LEU A 32 1.83 -11.99 0.42
N THR A 33 1.41 -13.24 0.22
CA THR A 33 2.30 -14.41 0.20
C THR A 33 3.30 -14.30 -0.93
N GLY A 34 2.84 -14.01 -2.16
CA GLY A 34 3.75 -13.74 -3.28
C GLY A 34 4.70 -12.57 -3.04
N LEU A 35 4.23 -11.49 -2.39
CA LEU A 35 5.10 -10.37 -2.02
C LEU A 35 6.18 -10.78 -1.02
N ALA A 36 5.79 -11.60 -0.03
CA ALA A 36 6.70 -12.10 0.98
C ALA A 36 7.79 -12.99 0.37
N ASP A 37 7.45 -13.80 -0.63
CA ASP A 37 8.41 -14.62 -1.37
C ASP A 37 9.41 -13.75 -2.15
N LEU A 38 8.97 -12.66 -2.78
CA LEU A 38 9.89 -11.68 -3.40
C LEU A 38 10.83 -11.05 -2.37
N HIS A 39 10.29 -10.66 -1.20
CA HIS A 39 11.05 -9.98 -0.15
C HIS A 39 12.10 -10.89 0.49
N ASP A 40 11.82 -12.19 0.64
CA ASP A 40 12.78 -13.17 1.15
C ASP A 40 13.98 -13.34 0.20
N GLU A 41 13.78 -13.15 -1.11
CA GLU A 41 14.84 -13.13 -2.13
C GLU A 41 15.45 -11.73 -2.35
N HIS A 42 15.16 -10.78 -1.46
CA HIS A 42 15.63 -9.38 -1.54
C HIS A 42 15.22 -8.64 -2.83
N ILE A 43 14.09 -9.03 -3.42
CA ILE A 43 13.47 -8.37 -4.56
C ILE A 43 12.46 -7.34 -4.04
N ILE A 44 12.64 -6.08 -4.41
CA ILE A 44 11.66 -5.01 -4.17
C ILE A 44 10.84 -4.85 -5.45
N HIS A 45 9.52 -4.88 -5.35
CA HIS A 45 8.64 -4.77 -6.50
C HIS A 45 8.55 -3.34 -7.04
N THR A 46 8.44 -2.34 -6.16
CA THR A 46 8.40 -0.89 -6.45
C THR A 46 7.18 -0.34 -7.21
N ASP A 47 6.23 -1.20 -7.62
CA ASP A 47 5.00 -0.79 -8.33
C ASP A 47 3.80 -1.65 -7.94
N ILE A 48 3.63 -1.87 -6.63
CA ILE A 48 2.45 -2.56 -6.10
C ILE A 48 1.20 -1.71 -6.34
N LYS A 49 0.29 -2.25 -7.15
CA LYS A 49 -1.01 -1.64 -7.50
C LYS A 49 -2.00 -2.74 -7.91
N PRO A 50 -3.33 -2.51 -7.89
CA PRO A 50 -4.30 -3.57 -8.13
C PRO A 50 -4.25 -4.17 -9.54
N THR A 51 -3.78 -3.44 -10.55
CA THR A 51 -3.61 -4.02 -11.90
C THR A 51 -2.52 -5.08 -11.97
N ASN A 52 -1.60 -5.08 -11.00
CA ASN A 52 -0.46 -6.01 -10.93
C ASN A 52 -0.74 -7.17 -9.96
N ILE A 53 -1.95 -7.24 -9.39
CA ILE A 53 -2.47 -8.42 -8.69
C ILE A 53 -3.44 -9.11 -9.64
N MET A 54 -2.97 -10.19 -10.26
CA MET A 54 -3.69 -10.94 -11.28
C MET A 54 -4.26 -12.24 -10.71
N MET A 55 -5.37 -12.73 -11.26
CA MET A 55 -6.06 -13.94 -10.80
C MET A 55 -6.99 -14.51 -11.88
N ASP A 56 -7.39 -15.77 -11.70
CA ASP A 56 -8.43 -16.42 -12.50
C ASP A 56 -9.76 -16.39 -11.77
N SER A 57 -10.86 -16.18 -12.50
CA SER A 57 -12.20 -16.28 -11.96
C SER A 57 -12.83 -17.64 -12.29
N PHE A 58 -13.66 -18.17 -11.40
CA PHE A 58 -14.47 -19.35 -11.68
C PHE A 58 -15.81 -19.27 -10.96
N LYS A 59 -16.85 -19.87 -11.54
CA LYS A 59 -18.16 -19.98 -10.90
C LYS A 59 -18.23 -21.28 -10.10
N GLN A 60 -18.62 -21.18 -8.84
CA GLN A 60 -18.99 -22.32 -8.03
C GLN A 60 -20.35 -22.89 -8.45
N GLN A 61 -20.68 -24.08 -7.94
CA GLN A 61 -21.95 -24.77 -8.23
C GLN A 61 -23.19 -24.00 -7.73
N ASN A 62 -23.04 -23.24 -6.64
CA ASN A 62 -24.07 -22.32 -6.12
C ASN A 62 -24.25 -21.04 -6.96
N GLY A 63 -23.40 -20.83 -7.98
CA GLY A 63 -23.41 -19.63 -8.83
C GLY A 63 -22.51 -18.50 -8.35
N ASP A 64 -21.90 -18.61 -7.17
CA ASP A 64 -21.00 -17.60 -6.62
C ASP A 64 -19.69 -17.54 -7.41
N LEU A 65 -19.15 -16.33 -7.57
CA LEU A 65 -17.87 -16.12 -8.24
C LEU A 65 -16.73 -16.24 -7.22
N GLU A 66 -15.80 -17.14 -7.51
CA GLU A 66 -14.58 -17.32 -6.73
C GLU A 66 -13.32 -17.08 -7.57
N TRP A 67 -12.20 -17.04 -6.88
CA TRP A 67 -10.90 -16.66 -7.43
C TRP A 67 -9.85 -17.68 -7.04
N ARG A 68 -8.91 -17.90 -7.94
CA ARG A 68 -7.75 -18.77 -7.72
C ARG A 68 -6.53 -18.18 -8.43
N ASN A 69 -5.37 -18.77 -8.17
CA ASN A 69 -4.11 -18.37 -8.80
C ASN A 69 -3.83 -16.86 -8.63
N VAL A 70 -4.11 -16.31 -7.45
CA VAL A 70 -3.83 -14.91 -7.15
C VAL A 70 -2.31 -14.73 -7.10
N GLN A 71 -1.80 -13.83 -7.93
CA GLN A 71 -0.37 -13.60 -8.09
C GLN A 71 -0.07 -12.11 -8.16
N ILE A 72 1.04 -11.72 -7.54
CA ILE A 72 1.70 -10.46 -7.87
C ILE A 72 2.48 -10.67 -9.17
N THR A 73 2.37 -9.72 -10.07
CA THR A 73 2.88 -9.78 -11.44
C THR A 73 3.59 -8.48 -11.81
N ASP A 74 4.18 -8.43 -13.00
CA ASP A 74 4.83 -7.23 -13.55
C ASP A 74 6.04 -6.77 -12.71
N LEU A 75 7.11 -7.56 -12.82
CA LEU A 75 8.41 -7.30 -12.19
C LEU A 75 9.31 -6.39 -13.05
N GLU A 76 8.77 -5.67 -14.04
CA GLU A 76 9.59 -4.80 -14.92
C GLU A 76 10.31 -3.69 -14.14
N ALA A 77 9.63 -3.13 -13.15
CA ALA A 77 10.19 -2.09 -12.30
C ALA A 77 11.01 -2.63 -11.11
N ALA A 78 10.92 -3.95 -10.85
CA ALA A 78 11.47 -4.58 -9.66
C ALA A 78 13.00 -4.51 -9.62
N VAL A 79 13.55 -4.50 -8.41
CA VAL A 79 14.99 -4.33 -8.18
C VAL A 79 15.48 -5.34 -7.16
N ILE A 80 16.60 -5.98 -7.49
CA ILE A 80 17.40 -6.73 -6.52
C ILE A 80 18.44 -5.76 -5.95
N LEU A 81 18.40 -5.55 -4.63
CA LEU A 81 19.40 -4.71 -3.98
C LEU A 81 20.74 -5.45 -3.86
N PRO A 82 21.88 -4.80 -4.18
CA PRO A 82 23.18 -5.34 -3.83
C PRO A 82 23.32 -5.56 -2.31
N PRO A 83 24.15 -6.52 -1.88
CA PRO A 83 24.43 -6.72 -0.46
C PRO A 83 24.85 -5.40 0.21
N LYS A 84 24.28 -5.09 1.39
CA LYS A 84 24.49 -3.86 2.18
C LYS A 84 23.87 -2.58 1.62
N ALA A 85 23.22 -2.60 0.45
CA ALA A 85 22.47 -1.44 -0.02
C ALA A 85 21.29 -1.15 0.94
N LYS A 86 21.11 0.12 1.32
CA LYS A 86 20.01 0.53 2.21
C LYS A 86 18.66 0.57 1.50
N GLY A 87 18.67 0.85 0.20
CA GLY A 87 17.48 1.00 -0.64
C GLY A 87 17.77 1.82 -1.89
N LEU A 88 16.75 2.02 -2.72
CA LEU A 88 16.77 2.90 -3.89
C LEU A 88 16.55 4.34 -3.46
N THR A 89 17.26 5.30 -4.05
CA THR A 89 17.03 6.75 -3.83
C THR A 89 16.79 7.47 -5.16
N ASP A 90 16.38 8.73 -5.11
CA ASP A 90 16.25 9.66 -6.25
C ASP A 90 15.22 9.25 -7.33
N ARG A 91 14.51 8.14 -7.10
CA ARG A 91 13.47 7.59 -7.98
C ARG A 91 12.08 7.83 -7.41
N LEU A 92 11.15 8.24 -8.27
CA LEU A 92 9.73 8.35 -7.95
C LEU A 92 9.01 7.07 -8.40
N SER A 93 9.13 6.00 -7.63
CA SER A 93 8.64 4.66 -8.01
C SER A 93 7.14 4.50 -7.83
N GLY A 94 6.53 3.59 -8.59
CA GLY A 94 5.13 3.18 -8.44
C GLY A 94 4.10 4.18 -8.97
N ASN A 95 2.86 3.72 -9.15
CA ASN A 95 1.73 4.56 -9.51
C ASN A 95 1.32 5.53 -8.36
N HIS A 96 1.01 6.79 -8.70
CA HIS A 96 0.78 7.86 -7.73
C HIS A 96 -0.37 7.62 -6.73
N PHE A 97 -1.39 6.80 -7.06
CA PHE A 97 -2.49 6.48 -6.14
C PHE A 97 -2.19 5.30 -5.20
N TRP A 98 -1.04 4.63 -5.35
CA TRP A 98 -0.66 3.45 -4.58
C TRP A 98 0.72 3.59 -3.93
N ARG A 99 1.50 4.58 -4.35
CA ARG A 99 2.86 4.86 -3.95
C ARG A 99 3.02 5.11 -2.44
N SER A 100 4.13 4.66 -1.88
CA SER A 100 4.54 4.90 -0.49
C SER A 100 5.03 6.34 -0.22
N PRO A 101 5.06 6.80 1.05
CA PRO A 101 5.58 8.13 1.37
C PRO A 101 7.07 8.31 1.04
N GLU A 102 7.90 7.27 1.16
CA GLU A 102 9.33 7.37 0.85
C GLU A 102 9.58 7.56 -0.64
N ALA A 103 8.77 6.92 -1.48
CA ALA A 103 8.82 7.12 -2.92
C ALA A 103 8.39 8.55 -3.30
N TRP A 104 7.38 9.13 -2.64
CA TRP A 104 7.06 10.55 -2.80
C TRP A 104 8.19 11.48 -2.38
N ALA A 105 8.95 11.10 -1.35
CA ALA A 105 10.13 11.81 -0.90
C ALA A 105 11.34 11.64 -1.84
N ARG A 106 11.27 10.71 -2.81
CA ARG A 106 12.44 10.19 -3.54
C ARG A 106 13.56 9.73 -2.58
N GLY A 107 13.17 9.35 -1.36
CA GLY A 107 14.08 8.88 -0.33
C GLY A 107 14.39 7.39 -0.50
N ILE A 108 14.98 6.81 0.54
CA ILE A 108 15.37 5.39 0.57
C ILE A 108 14.12 4.51 0.48
N GLN A 109 14.00 3.76 -0.60
CA GLN A 109 12.91 2.81 -0.86
C GLN A 109 13.45 1.38 -0.75
N ASN A 110 12.75 0.54 0.02
CA ASN A 110 13.10 -0.86 0.22
C ASN A 110 11.80 -1.68 0.39
N THR A 111 11.88 -2.93 0.83
CA THR A 111 10.72 -3.80 1.07
C THR A 111 9.61 -3.14 1.92
N PRO A 112 9.87 -2.28 2.92
CA PRO A 112 8.80 -1.56 3.63
C PRO A 112 7.95 -0.67 2.71
N SER A 113 8.53 -0.10 1.65
CA SER A 113 7.78 0.72 0.68
C SER A 113 6.74 -0.12 -0.07
N ASP A 114 7.07 -1.36 -0.45
CA ASP A 114 6.09 -2.29 -1.03
C ASP A 114 5.00 -2.66 -0.02
N ILE A 115 5.34 -2.86 1.26
CA ILE A 115 4.33 -3.15 2.30
C ILE A 115 3.33 -2.02 2.44
N TYR A 116 3.80 -0.77 2.43
CA TYR A 116 2.93 0.39 2.49
C TYR A 116 1.98 0.41 1.28
N SER A 117 2.52 0.28 0.07
CA SER A 117 1.72 0.24 -1.15
C SER A 117 0.73 -0.93 -1.17
N PHE A 118 1.15 -2.10 -0.70
CA PHE A 118 0.29 -3.26 -0.56
C PHE A 118 -0.86 -3.01 0.42
N ALA A 119 -0.62 -2.31 1.53
CA ALA A 119 -1.68 -1.94 2.48
C ALA A 119 -2.76 -1.08 1.80
N VAL A 120 -2.35 -0.11 0.96
CA VAL A 120 -3.29 0.71 0.18
C VAL A 120 -4.12 -0.17 -0.76
N VAL A 121 -3.50 -1.15 -1.42
CA VAL A 121 -4.19 -2.13 -2.27
C VAL A 121 -5.13 -3.04 -1.46
N ALA A 122 -4.73 -3.47 -0.27
CA ALA A 122 -5.56 -4.29 0.61
C ALA A 122 -6.80 -3.51 1.08
N ILE A 123 -6.69 -2.21 1.38
CA ILE A 123 -7.85 -1.37 1.68
C ILE A 123 -8.82 -1.33 0.49
N PHE A 124 -8.31 -1.18 -0.73
CA PHE A 124 -9.13 -1.23 -1.94
C PHE A 124 -9.82 -2.60 -2.09
N ALA A 125 -9.08 -3.70 -1.95
CA ALA A 125 -9.65 -5.05 -2.04
C ALA A 125 -10.75 -5.30 -0.99
N TRP A 126 -10.56 -4.79 0.23
CA TRP A 126 -11.51 -4.99 1.32
C TRP A 126 -12.76 -4.10 1.20
N THR A 127 -12.56 -2.82 0.90
CA THR A 127 -13.59 -1.77 1.01
C THR A 127 -14.12 -1.25 -0.34
N GLY A 128 -13.45 -1.56 -1.45
CA GLY A 128 -13.69 -0.94 -2.76
C GLY A 128 -13.17 0.49 -2.89
N ASN A 129 -12.59 1.07 -1.83
CA ASN A 129 -12.18 2.48 -1.84
C ASN A 129 -10.71 2.64 -2.24
N MET A 130 -10.47 3.37 -3.32
CA MET A 130 -9.15 3.90 -3.67
C MET A 130 -8.83 5.11 -2.79
N VAL A 131 -8.27 4.90 -1.59
CA VAL A 131 -8.15 5.94 -0.55
C VAL A 131 -7.43 7.21 -1.01
N PHE A 132 -6.47 7.11 -1.94
CA PHE A 132 -5.76 8.27 -2.48
C PHE A 132 -6.37 8.87 -3.74
N PHE A 133 -7.38 8.23 -4.35
CA PHE A 133 -8.04 8.73 -5.55
C PHE A 133 -9.09 9.81 -5.26
N SER A 134 -9.06 10.89 -6.04
CA SER A 134 -10.18 11.84 -6.16
C SER A 134 -10.20 12.40 -7.56
N ASP A 135 -11.38 12.79 -8.05
CA ASP A 135 -11.50 13.48 -9.34
C ASP A 135 -10.63 14.74 -9.40
N LYS A 136 -10.56 15.48 -8.29
CA LYS A 136 -9.68 16.65 -8.17
C LYS A 136 -8.21 16.26 -8.37
N ALA A 137 -7.71 15.26 -7.66
CA ALA A 137 -6.32 14.82 -7.80
C ALA A 137 -6.01 14.24 -9.18
N ASN A 138 -6.98 13.52 -9.78
CA ASN A 138 -6.82 12.89 -11.08
C ASN A 138 -6.69 13.91 -12.23
N ARG A 139 -7.31 15.10 -12.08
CA ARG A 139 -7.28 16.18 -13.08
C ARG A 139 -6.31 17.31 -12.73
N ALA A 140 -5.61 17.21 -11.60
CA ALA A 140 -4.71 18.24 -11.11
C ALA A 140 -3.36 18.23 -11.86
N SER A 141 -2.64 19.35 -11.79
CA SER A 141 -1.22 19.39 -12.16
C SER A 141 -0.41 18.45 -11.27
N PRO A 142 0.79 18.00 -11.69
CA PRO A 142 1.62 17.10 -10.88
C PRO A 142 1.91 17.61 -9.45
N GLU A 143 2.12 18.92 -9.30
CA GLU A 143 2.39 19.53 -8.00
C GLU A 143 1.16 19.50 -7.08
N GLU A 144 -0.01 19.90 -7.59
CA GLU A 144 -1.27 19.90 -6.83
C GLU A 144 -1.74 18.46 -6.55
N GLN A 145 -1.58 17.54 -7.50
CA GLN A 145 -1.83 16.12 -7.31
C GLN A 145 -0.98 15.57 -6.16
N ALA A 146 0.31 15.88 -6.14
CA ALA A 146 1.20 15.47 -5.06
C ALA A 146 0.77 16.06 -3.70
N LYS A 147 0.35 17.34 -3.64
CA LYS A 147 -0.17 17.96 -2.41
C LYS A 147 -1.44 17.26 -1.92
N LEU A 148 -2.40 16.97 -2.80
CA LEU A 148 -3.67 16.32 -2.47
C LEU A 148 -3.45 14.87 -1.98
N ILE A 149 -2.56 14.12 -2.63
CA ILE A 149 -2.26 12.73 -2.25
C ILE A 149 -1.49 12.71 -0.93
N LEU A 150 -0.43 13.51 -0.77
CA LEU A 150 0.34 13.59 0.48
C LEU A 150 -0.53 14.04 1.66
N SER A 151 -1.45 15.00 1.47
CA SER A 151 -2.42 15.36 2.51
C SER A 151 -3.26 14.16 2.95
N ARG A 152 -3.61 13.23 2.05
CA ARG A 152 -4.33 12.00 2.42
C ARG A 152 -3.46 10.98 3.13
N HIS A 153 -2.18 10.84 2.75
CA HIS A 153 -1.23 10.05 3.54
C HIS A 153 -1.22 10.53 5.01
N LEU A 154 -1.08 11.84 5.22
CA LEU A 154 -1.02 12.44 6.55
C LEU A 154 -2.35 12.34 7.32
N SER A 155 -3.47 12.51 6.62
CA SER A 155 -4.80 12.42 7.21
C SER A 155 -5.12 11.00 7.70
N PHE A 156 -4.75 9.98 6.94
CA PHE A 156 -5.14 8.60 7.21
C PHE A 156 -4.12 7.82 8.03
N PHE A 157 -2.82 8.06 7.84
CA PHE A 157 -1.79 7.12 8.32
C PHE A 157 -0.71 7.75 9.22
N ALA A 158 -0.61 9.08 9.32
CA ALA A 158 0.38 9.74 10.19
C ALA A 158 -0.15 10.02 11.60
N SER A 159 -0.89 9.10 12.22
CA SER A 159 -1.61 9.36 13.49
C SER A 159 -0.79 9.21 14.76
N ASP A 160 0.36 8.55 14.70
CA ASP A 160 1.27 8.32 15.83
C ASP A 160 2.46 9.29 15.74
N GLU A 161 2.73 10.04 16.81
CA GLU A 161 3.83 11.01 16.88
C GLU A 161 5.19 10.33 16.79
N GLU A 162 5.36 9.16 17.41
CA GLU A 162 6.62 8.41 17.43
C GLU A 162 6.95 7.87 16.02
N ASP A 163 5.92 7.41 15.29
CA ASP A 163 6.08 7.00 13.89
C ASP A 163 6.52 8.17 12.99
N PHE A 164 6.05 9.37 13.30
CA PHE A 164 6.38 10.57 12.52
C PHE A 164 7.81 11.05 12.79
N GLU A 165 8.29 10.98 14.04
CA GLU A 165 9.69 11.24 14.38
C GLU A 165 10.63 10.24 13.68
N GLY A 166 10.29 8.95 13.69
CA GLY A 166 11.02 7.92 12.96
C GLY A 166 11.06 8.18 11.45
N PHE A 167 9.95 8.65 10.87
CA PHE A 167 9.87 9.05 9.47
C PHE A 167 10.80 10.25 9.14
N ILE A 168 10.84 11.27 9.99
CA ILE A 168 11.76 12.41 9.84
C ILE A 168 13.21 11.94 9.88
N ALA A 169 13.57 11.11 10.88
CA ALA A 169 14.90 10.56 11.01
C ALA A 169 15.31 9.72 9.79
N TYR A 170 14.39 8.88 9.29
CA TYR A 170 14.60 8.06 8.09
C TYR A 170 14.92 8.89 6.84
N HIS A 171 14.34 10.08 6.72
CA HIS A 171 14.57 11.00 5.60
C HIS A 171 15.74 11.98 5.79
N GLY A 172 16.59 11.77 6.80
CA GLY A 172 17.79 12.58 7.01
C GLY A 172 17.57 13.81 7.88
N GLY A 173 16.46 13.86 8.62
CA GLY A 173 16.21 14.88 9.64
C GLY A 173 15.39 16.07 9.13
N GLU A 174 15.26 17.06 10.02
CA GLU A 174 14.33 18.19 9.90
C GLU A 174 14.65 19.12 8.72
N ASP A 175 15.92 19.23 8.34
CA ASP A 175 16.35 20.11 7.25
C ASP A 175 16.04 19.55 5.84
N ASN A 176 15.48 18.34 5.74
CA ASN A 176 15.10 17.77 4.45
C ASN A 176 13.93 18.57 3.82
N PRO A 177 14.05 19.08 2.59
CA PRO A 177 12.99 19.87 1.95
C PRO A 177 11.64 19.15 1.81
N PHE A 178 11.66 17.82 1.71
CA PHE A 178 10.43 17.02 1.73
C PHE A 178 9.78 17.01 3.11
N ILE A 179 10.56 16.92 4.19
CA ILE A 179 10.03 16.98 5.56
C ILE A 179 9.41 18.34 5.84
N GLU A 180 10.06 19.42 5.44
CA GLU A 180 9.47 20.77 5.54
C GLU A 180 8.15 20.87 4.77
N ARG A 181 8.08 20.33 3.55
CA ARG A 181 6.82 20.26 2.80
C ARG A 181 5.73 19.47 3.55
N ILE A 182 6.08 18.35 4.19
CA ILE A 182 5.14 17.55 4.97
C ILE A 182 4.66 18.33 6.20
N LYS A 183 5.54 19.02 6.92
CA LYS A 183 5.18 19.88 8.05
C LYS A 183 4.23 21.00 7.63
N GLU A 184 4.49 21.65 6.51
CA GLU A 184 3.57 22.66 5.95
C GLU A 184 2.20 22.05 5.61
N LEU A 185 2.16 20.85 5.04
CA LEU A 185 0.90 20.14 4.81
C LEU A 185 0.18 19.79 6.13
N CYS A 186 0.89 19.39 7.18
CA CYS A 186 0.31 19.12 8.49
C CYS A 186 -0.39 20.36 9.08
N LYS A 187 0.15 21.57 8.86
CA LYS A 187 -0.47 22.85 9.27
C LYS A 187 -1.81 23.14 8.57
N THR A 188 -2.14 22.43 7.48
CA THR A 188 -3.40 22.64 6.74
C THR A 188 -4.60 21.92 7.34
N PHE A 189 -4.40 21.06 8.35
CA PHE A 189 -5.49 20.43 9.09
C PHE A 189 -5.94 21.36 10.23
N THR A 190 -7.25 21.55 10.36
CA THR A 190 -7.87 22.43 11.36
C THR A 190 -9.02 21.69 12.06
N GLU A 191 -9.70 22.34 13.01
CA GLU A 191 -10.90 21.77 13.64
C GLU A 191 -12.03 21.55 12.63
N GLU A 192 -12.16 22.44 11.64
CA GLU A 192 -13.16 22.35 10.56
C GLU A 192 -12.77 21.33 9.48
N LYS A 193 -11.47 21.03 9.36
CA LYS A 193 -10.92 20.05 8.43
C LYS A 193 -9.94 19.11 9.16
N PRO A 194 -10.47 18.24 10.04
CA PRO A 194 -9.62 17.38 10.85
C PRO A 194 -9.01 16.27 10.00
N ARG A 195 -7.93 15.68 10.52
CA ARG A 195 -7.42 14.41 10.01
C ARG A 195 -8.44 13.30 10.24
N LEU A 196 -8.42 12.27 9.41
CA LEU A 196 -9.32 11.12 9.48
C LEU A 196 -8.55 9.80 9.64
N PRO A 197 -7.86 9.57 10.77
CA PRO A 197 -6.99 8.40 10.93
C PRO A 197 -7.70 7.08 10.62
N PHE A 198 -7.07 6.23 9.81
CA PHE A 198 -7.64 4.95 9.40
C PHE A 198 -7.97 4.04 10.60
N GLY A 199 -7.15 4.08 11.65
CA GLY A 199 -7.41 3.34 12.89
C GLY A 199 -8.73 3.70 13.59
N ARG A 200 -9.35 4.84 13.24
CA ARG A 200 -10.64 5.30 13.78
C ARG A 200 -11.84 4.98 12.87
N TRP A 201 -11.64 4.31 11.73
CA TRP A 201 -12.71 4.01 10.77
C TRP A 201 -13.61 2.87 11.28
N GLN A 202 -14.66 3.20 12.04
CA GLN A 202 -15.51 2.22 12.72
C GLN A 202 -16.21 1.22 11.79
N GLN A 203 -16.42 1.59 10.52
CA GLN A 203 -17.03 0.75 9.49
C GLN A 203 -16.12 -0.37 8.96
N VAL A 204 -14.85 -0.39 9.37
CA VAL A 204 -13.86 -1.39 8.95
C VAL A 204 -13.58 -2.36 10.09
N ASP A 205 -13.46 -3.65 9.78
CA ASP A 205 -13.14 -4.72 10.74
C ASP A 205 -11.95 -4.33 11.64
N PRO A 206 -12.08 -4.44 12.98
CA PRO A 206 -11.05 -3.99 13.90
C PRO A 206 -9.69 -4.65 13.71
N GLN A 207 -9.64 -5.95 13.39
CA GLN A 207 -8.38 -6.65 13.16
C GLN A 207 -7.76 -6.26 11.81
N PHE A 208 -8.58 -5.99 10.79
CA PHE A 208 -8.10 -5.43 9.53
C PHE A 208 -7.53 -4.03 9.73
N ARG A 209 -8.17 -3.17 10.53
CA ARG A 209 -7.64 -1.84 10.85
C ARG A 209 -6.28 -1.91 11.50
N ASP A 210 -6.14 -2.79 12.49
CA ASP A 210 -4.88 -3.01 13.20
C ASP A 210 -3.77 -3.51 12.26
N LEU A 211 -4.09 -4.47 11.37
CA LEU A 211 -3.17 -4.93 10.33
C LEU A 211 -2.72 -3.78 9.43
N ILE A 212 -3.66 -3.02 8.86
CA ILE A 212 -3.35 -1.91 7.95
C ILE A 212 -2.52 -0.84 8.66
N CYS A 213 -2.85 -0.46 9.89
CA CYS A 213 -2.05 0.50 10.66
C CYS A 213 -0.59 0.05 10.82
N LYS A 214 -0.34 -1.24 11.09
CA LYS A 214 1.02 -1.80 11.16
C LYS A 214 1.74 -1.79 9.80
N MET A 215 1.01 -1.99 8.71
CA MET A 215 1.55 -1.96 7.34
C MET A 215 1.75 -0.53 6.79
N THR A 216 1.01 0.45 7.30
CA THR A 216 1.12 1.86 6.91
C THR A 216 1.86 2.72 7.94
N CYS A 217 2.49 2.11 8.94
CA CYS A 217 3.36 2.79 9.90
C CYS A 217 4.34 3.71 9.17
N MET A 218 4.38 4.99 9.55
CA MET A 218 5.15 6.00 8.82
C MET A 218 6.65 5.75 8.95
N ASP A 219 7.12 5.29 10.11
CA ASP A 219 8.50 4.85 10.31
C ASP A 219 8.77 3.52 9.57
N PRO A 220 9.59 3.52 8.50
CA PRO A 220 9.86 2.31 7.73
C PRO A 220 10.61 1.23 8.52
N PHE A 221 11.31 1.58 9.61
CA PHE A 221 12.01 0.61 10.46
C PHE A 221 11.07 -0.13 11.42
N ARG A 222 9.96 0.51 11.82
CA ARG A 222 8.92 -0.10 12.68
C ARG A 222 7.81 -0.78 11.88
N ARG A 223 7.66 -0.44 10.60
CA ARG A 223 6.68 -1.04 9.70
C ARG A 223 6.81 -2.57 9.66
N ILE A 224 5.66 -3.24 9.78
CA ILE A 224 5.61 -4.71 9.75
C ILE A 224 6.10 -5.26 8.41
N THR A 225 6.82 -6.38 8.43
CA THR A 225 7.25 -7.10 7.21
C THR A 225 6.09 -7.93 6.63
N ALA A 226 6.16 -8.32 5.35
CA ALA A 226 5.16 -9.21 4.73
C ALA A 226 4.93 -10.51 5.52
N ARG A 227 6.01 -11.20 5.93
CA ARG A 227 5.92 -12.45 6.70
C ARG A 227 5.23 -12.26 8.05
N LYS A 228 5.57 -11.22 8.80
CA LYS A 228 4.89 -10.86 10.06
C LYS A 228 3.42 -10.46 9.83
N ALA A 229 3.12 -9.76 8.73
CA ALA A 229 1.75 -9.39 8.38
C ALA A 229 0.89 -10.63 8.08
N LEU A 230 1.43 -11.65 7.40
CA LEU A 230 0.73 -12.92 7.16
C LEU A 230 0.40 -13.69 8.46
N GLN A 231 1.17 -13.48 9.53
CA GLN A 231 0.92 -14.06 10.85
C GLN A 231 -0.10 -13.28 11.68
N HIS A 232 -0.63 -12.17 11.15
CA HIS A 232 -1.57 -11.34 11.87
C HIS A 232 -2.89 -12.07 12.15
N PRO A 233 -3.52 -11.90 13.33
CA PRO A 233 -4.78 -12.56 13.68
C PRO A 233 -5.90 -12.40 12.65
N TRP A 234 -5.89 -11.30 11.90
CA TRP A 234 -6.88 -11.05 10.84
C TRP A 234 -6.92 -12.13 9.76
N PHE A 235 -5.78 -12.75 9.44
CA PHE A 235 -5.70 -13.87 8.49
C PHE A 235 -6.05 -15.23 9.12
N ALA A 236 -6.02 -15.34 10.44
CA ALA A 236 -6.35 -16.56 11.19
C ALA A 236 -7.83 -16.67 11.54
N ALA A 237 -8.55 -15.54 11.64
CA ALA A 237 -9.99 -15.53 11.81
C ALA A 237 -10.66 -16.12 10.56
N GLU A 238 -11.64 -17.00 10.72
CA GLU A 238 -12.51 -17.48 9.63
C GLU A 238 -13.39 -16.34 9.11
#